data_AF-A0A327JCA5-F1
#
_entry.id   AF-A0A327JCA5-F1
#
_cell.length_a   1.000
_cell.length_b   1.000
_cell.length_c   1.000
_cell.angle_alpha   90.00
_cell.angle_beta   90.00
_cell.angle_gamma   90.00
#
_symmetry.space_group_name_H-M   'P 1'
#
loop_
_entity.id
_entity.type
_entity.pdbx_description
1 polymer ?
#
loop_
_entity_poly.entity_id
_entity_poly.type
_entity_poly.pdbx_seq_one_letter_code
_entity_poly.pdbx_strand_id
1 'polypeptide(L)'
;MVNGELCMKKKICLCSDDPTDWFGKVRELFEKKDCEFKAYPEISLEEADKIFYFNMPSEVKYPEKSYVWIAEPPVIFKRNFKKDKFKFFKKIFTWDKTLIDGKKFIKLNYPQNFQNIDFDLSKKEKLLCLVAKNKSSNRENELFSERAKAIIWFEKFAANDFDLYGKDWDLGISLNLGFIKYGKYFPKCYRGCVEKKDKVVRKHKFSIAYENWYNDRGYITEKIFDCFNASNVPIYLGEKNIEKVIPKDCFIDKRDFKNYKSLYEYIKNMDDSTYIEYLKNIDKYIKSDNAKEFTTEVWANTIVNEILSE
;
A
#
# COMPACT_ATOMS: atom_id res chain seq x y z
N MET A 1 -7.74 53.16 16.63
CA MET A 1 -8.13 52.21 15.57
C MET A 1 -7.01 51.19 15.47
N VAL A 2 -7.23 49.99 16.02
CA VAL A 2 -6.27 48.89 15.86
C VAL A 2 -6.55 48.30 14.49
N ASN A 3 -5.64 48.52 13.54
CA ASN A 3 -5.65 47.82 12.26
C ASN A 3 -5.45 46.33 12.56
N GLY A 4 -6.55 45.58 12.65
CA GLY A 4 -6.50 44.14 12.58
C GLY A 4 -6.14 43.76 11.15
N GLU A 5 -4.84 43.57 10.88
CA GLU A 5 -4.44 42.76 9.75
C GLU A 5 -5.13 41.41 9.92
N LEU A 6 -6.12 41.12 9.06
CA LEU A 6 -6.58 39.76 8.88
C LEU A 6 -5.35 38.95 8.47
N CYS A 7 -4.76 38.21 9.41
CA CYS A 7 -3.72 37.26 9.11
C CYS A 7 -4.35 36.22 8.16
N MET A 8 -4.09 36.37 6.86
CA MET A 8 -4.64 35.44 5.88
C MET A 8 -4.02 34.08 6.12
N LYS A 9 -4.86 33.08 6.37
CA LYS A 9 -4.42 31.69 6.57
C LYS A 9 -3.61 31.22 5.37
N LYS A 10 -2.49 30.55 5.62
CA LYS A 10 -1.68 29.93 4.58
C LYS A 10 -2.50 28.83 3.88
N LYS A 11 -2.57 28.87 2.56
CA LYS A 11 -3.38 27.97 1.75
C LYS A 11 -2.54 26.85 1.14
N ILE A 12 -2.95 25.61 1.39
CA ILE A 12 -2.31 24.41 0.90
C ILE A 12 -3.26 23.72 -0.08
N CYS A 13 -2.79 23.52 -1.32
CA CYS A 13 -3.54 22.79 -2.34
C CYS A 13 -3.07 21.34 -2.42
N LEU A 14 -3.97 20.38 -2.22
CA LEU A 14 -3.75 18.97 -2.53
C LEU A 14 -4.12 18.68 -3.98
N CYS A 15 -3.15 18.24 -4.76
CA CYS A 15 -3.34 17.71 -6.10
C CYS A 15 -3.31 16.19 -6.05
N SER A 16 -4.48 15.56 -6.01
CA SER A 16 -4.62 14.10 -6.02
C SER A 16 -5.57 13.67 -7.13
N ASP A 17 -5.12 12.75 -7.97
CA ASP A 17 -5.99 12.03 -8.91
C ASP A 17 -6.72 10.86 -8.21
N ASP A 18 -6.44 10.64 -6.91
CA ASP A 18 -7.01 9.56 -6.11
C ASP A 18 -8.05 10.10 -5.12
N PRO A 19 -9.31 9.62 -5.16
CA PRO A 19 -10.36 10.00 -4.23
C PRO A 19 -10.21 9.39 -2.82
N THR A 20 -9.13 8.65 -2.51
CA THR A 20 -8.92 8.06 -1.18
C THR A 20 -8.76 9.10 -0.06
N ASP A 21 -9.39 8.83 1.08
CA ASP A 21 -9.40 9.65 2.31
C ASP A 21 -8.09 9.60 3.13
N TRP A 22 -6.95 9.34 2.50
CA TRP A 22 -5.67 9.30 3.22
C TRP A 22 -5.32 10.63 3.88
N PHE A 23 -5.75 11.74 3.28
CA PHE A 23 -5.38 13.08 3.67
C PHE A 23 -6.28 13.71 4.76
N GLY A 24 -7.28 12.98 5.28
CA GLY A 24 -8.14 13.49 6.36
C GLY A 24 -7.34 13.96 7.58
N LYS A 25 -6.36 13.16 8.02
CA LYS A 25 -5.49 13.55 9.15
C LYS A 25 -4.53 14.70 8.82
N VAL A 26 -4.03 14.74 7.58
CA VAL A 26 -3.18 15.85 7.09
C VAL A 26 -3.95 17.16 7.12
N ARG A 27 -5.21 17.15 6.66
CA ARG A 27 -6.13 18.29 6.74
C ARG A 27 -6.31 18.77 8.18
N GLU A 28 -6.66 17.87 9.10
CA GLU A 28 -6.84 18.18 10.53
C GLU A 28 -5.60 18.86 11.13
N LEU A 29 -4.40 18.36 10.80
CA LEU A 29 -3.15 18.92 11.32
C LEU A 29 -2.79 20.28 10.72
N PHE A 30 -3.06 20.52 9.43
CA PHE A 30 -2.90 21.85 8.84
C PHE A 30 -3.87 22.86 9.44
N GLU A 31 -5.14 22.49 9.65
CA GLU A 31 -6.15 23.35 10.27
C GLU A 31 -5.77 23.74 11.70
N LYS A 32 -5.20 22.80 12.47
CA LYS A 32 -4.62 23.08 13.81
C LYS A 32 -3.45 24.05 13.80
N LYS A 33 -2.81 24.26 12.65
CA LYS A 33 -1.71 25.21 12.43
C LYS A 33 -2.17 26.49 11.71
N ASP A 34 -3.48 26.76 11.75
CA ASP A 34 -4.13 27.90 11.10
C ASP A 34 -3.87 27.98 9.58
N CYS A 35 -3.71 26.82 8.94
CA CYS A 35 -3.59 26.69 7.50
C CYS A 35 -4.90 26.14 6.91
N GLU A 36 -5.24 26.57 5.70
CA GLU A 36 -6.36 26.04 4.93
C GLU A 36 -5.85 24.92 4.02
N PHE A 37 -6.44 23.72 4.08
CA PHE A 37 -6.05 22.58 3.25
C PHE A 37 -7.21 22.14 2.36
N LYS A 38 -7.11 22.39 1.06
CA LYS A 38 -8.16 22.15 0.07
C LYS A 38 -7.64 21.33 -1.11
N ALA A 39 -8.50 20.49 -1.69
CA ALA A 39 -8.15 19.76 -2.89
C ALA A 39 -8.29 20.65 -4.13
N TYR A 40 -7.51 20.39 -5.17
CA TYR A 40 -7.81 20.93 -6.50
C TYR A 40 -9.09 20.27 -7.05
N PRO A 41 -10.05 21.01 -7.62
CA PRO A 41 -10.03 22.45 -7.95
C PRO A 41 -10.74 23.37 -6.94
N GLU A 42 -11.04 22.93 -5.72
CA GLU A 42 -11.66 23.79 -4.67
C GLU A 42 -10.80 25.02 -4.35
N ILE A 43 -9.48 24.91 -4.53
CA ILE A 43 -8.54 26.02 -4.59
C ILE A 43 -7.68 25.87 -5.85
N SER A 44 -7.42 26.99 -6.54
CA SER A 44 -6.52 26.96 -7.69
C SER A 44 -5.05 26.83 -7.28
N LEU A 45 -4.21 26.34 -8.21
CA LEU A 45 -2.76 26.26 -7.98
C LEU A 45 -2.12 27.64 -7.82
N GLU A 46 -2.70 28.66 -8.45
CA GLU A 46 -2.22 30.03 -8.40
C GLU A 46 -2.44 30.64 -7.01
N GLU A 47 -3.65 30.48 -6.46
CA GLU A 47 -4.04 31.01 -5.14
C GLU A 47 -3.40 30.30 -3.95
N ALA A 48 -2.87 29.08 -4.15
CA ALA A 48 -2.25 28.30 -3.09
C ALA A 48 -0.85 28.82 -2.75
N ASP A 49 -0.51 28.91 -1.46
CA ASP A 49 0.84 29.25 -0.99
C ASP A 49 1.80 28.05 -1.10
N LYS A 50 1.26 26.83 -1.00
CA LYS A 50 2.00 25.57 -1.15
C LYS A 50 1.13 24.57 -1.91
N ILE A 51 1.74 23.75 -2.75
CA ILE A 51 1.06 22.72 -3.53
C ILE A 51 1.66 21.36 -3.19
N PHE A 52 0.81 20.42 -2.81
CA PHE A 52 1.21 19.06 -2.48
C PHE A 52 0.59 18.06 -3.47
N TYR A 53 1.46 17.38 -4.22
CA TYR A 53 1.06 16.42 -5.25
C TYR A 53 1.09 14.98 -4.70
N PHE A 54 0.01 14.23 -4.94
CA PHE A 54 0.01 12.78 -4.81
C PHE A 54 0.47 12.15 -6.14
N ASN A 55 1.68 11.60 -6.13
CA ASN A 55 2.43 11.18 -7.31
C ASN A 55 2.79 12.34 -8.26
N MET A 56 3.73 12.05 -9.15
CA MET A 56 4.32 13.04 -10.05
C MET A 56 3.29 13.55 -11.09
N PRO A 57 3.01 14.87 -11.15
CA PRO A 57 2.11 15.42 -12.15
C PRO A 57 2.72 15.38 -13.57
N SER A 58 1.86 15.50 -14.58
CA SER A 58 2.30 15.65 -15.98
C SER A 58 3.18 16.89 -16.16
N GLU A 59 2.82 17.98 -15.50
CA GLU A 59 3.46 19.29 -15.54
C GLU A 59 3.50 19.90 -14.13
N VAL A 60 4.53 20.70 -13.83
CA VAL A 60 4.66 21.45 -12.58
C VAL A 60 4.67 22.94 -12.93
N LYS A 61 3.56 23.63 -12.65
CA LYS A 61 3.39 25.05 -13.01
C LYS A 61 4.09 26.01 -12.06
N TYR A 62 4.19 25.66 -10.78
CA TYR A 62 4.72 26.53 -9.72
C TYR A 62 5.81 25.81 -8.88
N PRO A 63 7.00 25.56 -9.46
CA PRO A 63 8.05 24.78 -8.79
C PRO A 63 8.48 25.32 -7.42
N GLU A 64 8.46 26.65 -7.24
CA GLU A 64 8.86 27.39 -6.05
C GLU A 64 7.98 27.11 -4.82
N LYS A 65 6.81 26.52 -5.01
CA LYS A 65 5.86 26.16 -3.95
C LYS A 65 5.38 24.71 -4.01
N SER A 66 6.06 23.86 -4.78
CA SER A 66 5.64 22.48 -5.05
C SER A 66 6.34 21.43 -4.19
N TYR A 67 5.55 20.49 -3.69
CA TYR A 67 5.95 19.30 -2.90
C TYR A 67 5.27 18.07 -3.51
N VAL A 68 5.89 16.90 -3.44
CA VAL A 68 5.29 15.68 -3.99
C VAL A 68 5.55 14.47 -3.12
N TRP A 69 4.55 13.62 -2.97
CA TRP A 69 4.72 12.27 -2.45
C TRP A 69 4.74 11.26 -3.59
N ILE A 70 5.89 10.61 -3.77
CA ILE A 70 6.08 9.46 -4.66
C ILE A 70 5.61 8.21 -3.90
N ALA A 71 4.34 7.84 -4.08
CA ALA A 71 3.76 6.66 -3.45
C ALA A 71 3.90 5.43 -4.34
N GLU A 72 3.52 5.54 -5.62
CA GLU A 72 3.49 4.39 -6.51
C GLU A 72 4.89 4.01 -7.04
N PRO A 73 5.23 2.71 -7.14
CA PRO A 73 6.51 2.23 -7.63
C PRO A 73 6.59 2.41 -9.15
N PRO A 74 7.80 2.31 -9.74
CA PRO A 74 7.96 2.55 -11.17
C PRO A 74 7.10 1.61 -12.01
N VAL A 75 6.82 0.38 -11.56
CA VAL A 75 5.96 -0.58 -12.28
C VAL A 75 4.51 -0.14 -12.41
N ILE A 76 4.00 0.67 -11.48
CA ILE A 76 2.66 1.26 -11.53
C ILE A 76 2.72 2.64 -12.20
N PHE A 77 3.62 3.50 -11.73
CA PHE A 77 3.63 4.92 -12.11
C PHE A 77 5.04 5.40 -12.48
N LYS A 78 5.46 5.14 -13.72
CA LYS A 78 6.81 5.45 -14.22
C LYS A 78 7.22 6.91 -13.99
N ARG A 79 6.26 7.84 -14.04
CA ARG A 79 6.54 9.28 -13.93
C ARG A 79 7.15 9.66 -12.58
N ASN A 80 6.85 8.90 -11.52
CA ASN A 80 7.43 9.10 -10.20
C ASN A 80 8.95 9.05 -10.18
N PHE A 81 9.58 8.31 -11.10
CA PHE A 81 11.03 8.12 -11.12
C PHE A 81 11.72 8.83 -12.29
N LYS A 82 11.06 9.85 -12.87
CA LYS A 82 11.68 10.77 -13.84
C LYS A 82 12.57 11.78 -13.11
N LYS A 83 13.86 11.44 -12.95
CA LYS A 83 14.82 12.22 -12.15
C LYS A 83 14.95 13.68 -12.60
N ASP A 84 14.80 13.96 -13.89
CA ASP A 84 14.82 15.30 -14.48
C ASP A 84 13.72 16.21 -13.91
N LYS A 85 12.64 15.62 -13.36
CA LYS A 85 11.54 16.35 -12.72
C LYS A 85 11.78 16.67 -11.25
N PHE A 86 12.73 16.01 -10.58
CA PHE A 86 12.96 16.22 -9.14
C PHE A 86 13.39 17.64 -8.80
N LYS A 87 13.99 18.37 -9.75
CA LYS A 87 14.36 19.78 -9.58
C LYS A 87 13.16 20.72 -9.37
N PHE A 88 11.95 20.31 -9.76
CA PHE A 88 10.74 21.15 -9.65
C PHE A 88 10.04 21.08 -8.29
N PHE A 89 10.57 20.32 -7.34
CA PHE A 89 9.99 20.18 -6.01
C PHE A 89 10.99 20.62 -4.95
N LYS A 90 10.46 21.34 -3.96
CA LYS A 90 11.21 21.74 -2.77
C LYS A 90 11.56 20.51 -1.95
N LYS A 91 10.56 19.68 -1.65
CA LYS A 91 10.74 18.36 -1.03
C LYS A 91 9.94 17.28 -1.75
N ILE A 92 10.49 16.07 -1.69
CA ILE A 92 9.98 14.85 -2.31
C ILE A 92 9.87 13.81 -1.20
N PHE A 93 8.65 13.42 -0.87
CA PHE A 93 8.38 12.35 0.08
C PHE A 93 8.41 11.01 -0.65
N THR A 94 9.08 10.00 -0.09
CA THR A 94 9.17 8.68 -0.72
C THR A 94 9.49 7.58 0.28
N TRP A 95 9.05 6.35 -0.01
CA TRP A 95 9.47 5.13 0.68
C TRP A 95 10.84 4.62 0.18
N ASP A 96 11.33 5.12 -0.96
CA ASP A 96 12.53 4.63 -1.62
C ASP A 96 13.79 5.03 -0.84
N LYS A 97 14.30 4.09 -0.03
CA LYS A 97 15.47 4.28 0.84
C LYS A 97 16.75 4.62 0.08
N THR A 98 16.81 4.39 -1.23
CA THR A 98 17.97 4.72 -2.04
C THR A 98 18.01 6.19 -2.46
N LEU A 99 16.91 6.93 -2.30
CA LEU A 99 16.81 8.35 -2.61
C LEU A 99 16.87 9.25 -1.37
N ILE A 100 16.46 8.73 -0.21
CA ILE A 100 16.27 9.50 1.03
C ILE A 100 17.59 10.14 1.49
N ASP A 101 17.55 11.47 1.71
CA ASP A 101 18.67 12.28 2.21
C ASP A 101 18.31 13.14 3.44
N GLY A 102 17.04 13.14 3.85
CA GLY A 102 16.53 13.91 4.98
C GLY A 102 16.47 15.43 4.76
N LYS A 103 16.73 15.92 3.54
CA LYS A 103 16.71 17.33 3.17
C LYS A 103 15.73 17.60 2.03
N LYS A 104 16.00 16.99 0.88
CA LYS A 104 15.16 17.07 -0.31
C LYS A 104 14.28 15.84 -0.44
N PHE A 105 14.82 14.67 -0.14
CA PHE A 105 14.12 13.39 -0.17
C PHE A 105 13.83 12.94 1.25
N ILE A 106 12.56 13.05 1.62
CA ILE A 106 12.06 12.77 2.96
C ILE A 106 11.45 11.36 2.98
N LYS A 107 11.79 10.58 4.01
CA LYS A 107 11.19 9.26 4.20
C LYS A 107 9.69 9.40 4.50
N LEU A 108 8.88 8.66 3.76
CA LEU A 108 7.44 8.58 4.00
C LEU A 108 6.89 7.22 3.51
N ASN A 109 6.47 6.39 4.46
CA ASN A 109 5.86 5.08 4.21
C ASN A 109 4.36 5.20 3.92
N TYR A 110 3.71 4.09 3.57
CA TYR A 110 2.25 4.05 3.47
C TYR A 110 1.58 4.09 4.86
N PRO A 111 0.63 5.00 5.11
CA PRO A 111 0.01 5.16 6.42
C PRO A 111 -0.94 4.01 6.77
N GLN A 112 -0.97 3.64 8.04
CA GLN A 112 -1.73 2.54 8.62
C GLN A 112 -2.44 3.00 9.90
N ASN A 113 -3.67 2.51 10.07
CA ASN A 113 -4.44 2.62 11.31
C ASN A 113 -4.54 1.23 11.95
N PHE A 114 -3.52 0.86 12.74
CA PHE A 114 -3.45 -0.47 13.34
C PHE A 114 -4.67 -0.77 14.23
N GLN A 115 -5.24 -1.96 14.04
CA GLN A 115 -6.36 -2.48 14.82
C GLN A 115 -5.86 -3.56 15.80
N ASN A 116 -6.59 -3.77 16.89
CA ASN A 116 -6.30 -4.86 17.81
C ASN A 116 -6.46 -6.22 17.13
N ILE A 117 -5.59 -7.17 17.50
CA ILE A 117 -5.65 -8.54 16.99
C ILE A 117 -6.71 -9.34 17.74
N ASP A 118 -7.56 -10.01 16.97
CA ASP A 118 -8.56 -10.96 17.44
C ASP A 118 -7.99 -12.38 17.36
N PHE A 119 -7.94 -13.06 18.50
CA PHE A 119 -7.41 -14.42 18.63
C PHE A 119 -8.50 -15.50 18.52
N ASP A 120 -9.78 -15.12 18.36
CA ASP A 120 -10.90 -16.05 18.22
C ASP A 120 -10.88 -16.72 16.84
N LEU A 121 -10.40 -17.97 16.80
CA LEU A 121 -10.30 -18.76 15.58
C LEU A 121 -11.66 -19.25 15.07
N SER A 122 -12.72 -19.22 15.87
CA SER A 122 -14.05 -19.66 15.43
C SER A 122 -14.61 -18.78 14.29
N LYS A 123 -14.07 -17.56 14.15
CA LYS A 123 -14.39 -16.62 13.05
C LYS A 123 -13.66 -16.95 11.75
N LYS A 124 -12.73 -17.91 11.76
CA LYS A 124 -11.97 -18.35 10.59
C LYS A 124 -12.73 -19.48 9.88
N GLU A 125 -13.50 -19.08 8.87
CA GLU A 125 -14.36 -19.97 8.09
C GLU A 125 -13.62 -20.63 6.92
N LYS A 126 -12.55 -20.00 6.42
CA LYS A 126 -11.84 -20.40 5.20
C LYS A 126 -10.32 -20.33 5.33
N LEU A 127 -9.62 -21.05 4.45
CA LEU A 127 -8.16 -21.15 4.52
C LEU A 127 -7.47 -19.91 3.94
N LEU A 128 -7.61 -19.65 2.64
CA LEU A 128 -6.80 -18.68 1.91
C LEU A 128 -7.67 -17.77 1.03
N CYS A 129 -7.31 -16.50 0.95
CA CYS A 129 -7.85 -15.62 -0.09
C CYS A 129 -6.80 -14.72 -0.74
N LEU A 130 -7.19 -14.15 -1.89
CA LEU A 130 -6.51 -13.03 -2.52
C LEU A 130 -7.53 -11.92 -2.79
N VAL A 131 -7.27 -10.72 -2.26
CA VAL A 131 -8.06 -9.53 -2.58
C VAL A 131 -7.17 -8.55 -3.34
N ALA A 132 -7.34 -8.50 -4.67
CA ALA A 132 -6.55 -7.63 -5.54
C ALA A 132 -7.34 -7.20 -6.77
N LYS A 133 -6.97 -6.08 -7.38
CA LYS A 133 -7.47 -5.70 -8.71
C LYS A 133 -6.77 -6.53 -9.79
N ASN A 134 -7.50 -7.00 -10.79
CA ASN A 134 -6.91 -7.59 -11.99
C ASN A 134 -6.13 -6.51 -12.75
N LYS A 135 -4.81 -6.57 -12.64
CA LYS A 135 -3.86 -5.70 -13.33
C LYS A 135 -2.82 -6.60 -13.99
N SER A 136 -2.15 -6.07 -15.01
CA SER A 136 -1.01 -6.73 -15.66
C SER A 136 0.07 -5.70 -15.98
N SER A 137 1.31 -6.17 -16.12
CA SER A 137 2.44 -5.35 -16.52
C SER A 137 3.46 -6.25 -17.20
N ASN A 138 4.16 -5.74 -18.22
CA ASN A 138 5.27 -6.44 -18.87
C ASN A 138 6.63 -6.01 -18.31
N ARG A 139 6.63 -5.36 -17.13
CA ARG A 139 7.85 -4.80 -16.55
C ARG A 139 8.54 -5.82 -15.67
N GLU A 140 9.86 -5.72 -15.60
CA GLU A 140 10.64 -6.58 -14.74
C GLU A 140 10.20 -6.45 -13.27
N ASN A 141 10.25 -7.57 -12.55
CA ASN A 141 9.94 -7.66 -11.13
C ASN A 141 8.50 -7.25 -10.74
N GLU A 142 7.58 -7.13 -11.70
CA GLU A 142 6.16 -7.05 -11.40
C GLU A 142 5.66 -8.35 -10.76
N LEU A 143 4.65 -8.24 -9.89
CA LEU A 143 4.09 -9.38 -9.16
C LEU A 143 2.64 -9.70 -9.56
N PHE A 144 2.11 -9.07 -10.62
CA PHE A 144 0.80 -9.45 -11.18
C PHE A 144 0.85 -10.83 -11.83
N SER A 145 1.93 -11.16 -12.56
CA SER A 145 2.10 -12.51 -13.10
C SER A 145 2.19 -13.56 -12.00
N GLU A 146 2.84 -13.25 -10.88
CA GLU A 146 2.92 -14.17 -9.74
C GLU A 146 1.54 -14.37 -9.09
N ARG A 147 0.72 -13.31 -8.96
CA ARG A 147 -0.69 -13.46 -8.54
C ARG A 147 -1.47 -14.35 -9.51
N ALA A 148 -1.29 -14.19 -10.82
CA ALA A 148 -1.95 -15.04 -11.81
C ALA A 148 -1.52 -16.51 -11.67
N LYS A 149 -0.23 -16.78 -11.45
CA LYS A 149 0.27 -18.15 -11.18
C LYS A 149 -0.36 -18.75 -9.93
N ALA A 150 -0.46 -17.97 -8.83
CA ALA A 150 -1.13 -18.40 -7.61
C ALA A 150 -2.58 -18.79 -7.91
N ILE A 151 -3.35 -17.89 -8.54
CA ILE A 151 -4.77 -18.10 -8.86
C ILE A 151 -4.97 -19.38 -9.66
N ILE A 152 -4.22 -19.54 -10.76
CA ILE A 152 -4.33 -20.71 -11.65
C ILE A 152 -3.98 -22.00 -10.90
N TRP A 153 -2.95 -21.96 -10.05
CA TRP A 153 -2.55 -23.13 -9.28
C TRP A 153 -3.60 -23.51 -8.22
N PHE A 154 -4.04 -22.55 -7.40
CA PHE A 154 -5.02 -22.81 -6.34
C PHE A 154 -6.38 -23.19 -6.91
N GLU A 155 -6.83 -22.59 -7.99
CA GLU A 155 -8.07 -23.01 -8.66
C GLU A 155 -7.99 -24.45 -9.19
N LYS A 156 -6.82 -24.87 -9.68
CA LYS A 156 -6.65 -26.23 -10.21
C LYS A 156 -6.54 -27.29 -9.13
N PHE A 157 -5.85 -27.00 -8.02
CA PHE A 157 -5.43 -28.02 -7.05
C PHE A 157 -6.03 -27.87 -5.65
N ALA A 158 -6.64 -26.73 -5.33
CA ALA A 158 -7.13 -26.40 -3.99
C ALA A 158 -8.34 -25.44 -4.03
N ALA A 159 -9.26 -25.62 -4.99
CA ALA A 159 -10.36 -24.68 -5.26
C ALA A 159 -11.30 -24.45 -4.07
N ASN A 160 -11.44 -25.44 -3.19
CA ASN A 160 -12.29 -25.35 -2.00
C ASN A 160 -11.65 -24.55 -0.86
N ASP A 161 -10.33 -24.34 -0.91
CA ASP A 161 -9.55 -23.67 0.11
C ASP A 161 -9.11 -22.25 -0.31
N PHE A 162 -9.49 -21.79 -1.51
CA PHE A 162 -9.06 -20.52 -2.08
C PHE A 162 -10.21 -19.69 -2.65
N ASP A 163 -10.32 -18.44 -2.19
CA ASP A 163 -11.22 -17.45 -2.77
C ASP A 163 -10.49 -16.25 -3.37
N LEU A 164 -10.94 -15.82 -4.55
CA LEU A 164 -10.44 -14.64 -5.24
C LEU A 164 -11.48 -13.50 -5.19
N TYR A 165 -11.08 -12.34 -4.72
CA TYR A 165 -11.89 -11.12 -4.68
C TYR A 165 -11.20 -9.94 -5.35
N GLY A 166 -11.99 -8.95 -5.74
CA GLY A 166 -11.51 -7.64 -6.22
C GLY A 166 -12.00 -7.29 -7.62
N LYS A 167 -11.56 -6.14 -8.13
CA LYS A 167 -12.10 -5.58 -9.39
C LYS A 167 -11.51 -6.24 -10.63
N ASP A 168 -12.30 -6.31 -11.69
CA ASP A 168 -11.92 -6.62 -13.08
C ASP A 168 -11.48 -8.07 -13.36
N TRP A 169 -11.71 -9.03 -12.46
CA TRP A 169 -11.40 -10.45 -12.70
C TRP A 169 -12.36 -11.14 -13.68
N ASP A 170 -13.58 -10.61 -13.81
CA ASP A 170 -14.57 -10.95 -14.83
C ASP A 170 -14.13 -10.57 -16.25
N LEU A 171 -13.15 -9.65 -16.39
CA LEU A 171 -12.54 -9.32 -17.69
C LEU A 171 -11.54 -10.37 -18.18
N GLY A 172 -11.22 -11.36 -17.34
CA GLY A 172 -10.24 -12.41 -17.59
C GLY A 172 -8.78 -11.96 -17.45
N ILE A 173 -7.91 -12.92 -17.19
CA ILE A 173 -6.46 -12.76 -17.15
C ILE A 173 -5.93 -12.92 -18.58
N SER A 174 -5.17 -11.94 -19.05
CA SER A 174 -4.40 -12.12 -20.28
C SER A 174 -3.17 -12.96 -19.99
N LEU A 175 -3.12 -14.19 -20.49
CA LEU A 175 -1.94 -15.04 -20.37
C LEU A 175 -0.91 -14.63 -21.42
N ASN A 176 0.11 -13.85 -21.03
CA ASN A 176 1.27 -13.61 -21.87
C ASN A 176 2.31 -14.72 -21.62
N LEU A 177 2.21 -15.81 -22.39
CA LEU A 177 3.24 -16.86 -22.49
C LEU A 177 4.03 -16.66 -23.80
N GLY A 178 4.74 -15.53 -23.93
CA GLY A 178 5.55 -15.22 -25.13
C GLY A 178 4.76 -14.61 -26.31
N PHE A 179 5.19 -14.90 -27.55
CA PHE A 179 4.69 -14.31 -28.81
C PHE A 179 3.29 -14.80 -29.24
N ILE A 180 2.64 -15.67 -28.47
CA ILE A 180 1.34 -16.26 -28.82
C ILE A 180 0.32 -15.87 -27.74
N LYS A 181 -0.63 -15.00 -28.11
CA LYS A 181 -1.81 -14.72 -27.30
C LYS A 181 -2.75 -15.92 -27.34
N TYR A 182 -2.75 -16.76 -26.31
CA TYR A 182 -3.93 -17.57 -26.03
C TYR A 182 -5.03 -16.68 -25.42
N GLY A 183 -6.27 -17.15 -25.53
CA GLY A 183 -7.46 -16.47 -25.03
C GLY A 183 -7.39 -16.08 -23.55
N LYS A 184 -8.40 -15.35 -23.09
CA LYS A 184 -8.50 -14.90 -21.71
C LYS A 184 -8.81 -16.08 -20.77
N TYR A 185 -8.11 -16.13 -19.64
CA TYR A 185 -8.43 -17.08 -18.55
C TYR A 185 -9.40 -16.43 -17.57
N PHE A 186 -10.57 -17.01 -17.33
CA PHE A 186 -11.55 -16.47 -16.39
C PHE A 186 -11.55 -17.33 -15.11
N PRO A 187 -11.06 -16.80 -13.97
CA PRO A 187 -11.00 -17.58 -12.74
C PRO A 187 -12.39 -17.95 -12.23
N LYS A 188 -12.66 -19.25 -12.11
CA LYS A 188 -13.87 -19.80 -11.49
C LYS A 188 -13.90 -19.61 -9.97
N CYS A 189 -12.74 -19.42 -9.35
CA CYS A 189 -12.63 -19.09 -7.92
C CYS A 189 -12.96 -17.61 -7.62
N TYR A 190 -13.30 -16.80 -8.63
CA TYR A 190 -13.70 -15.40 -8.43
C TYR A 190 -15.04 -15.29 -7.69
N ARG A 191 -15.08 -14.45 -6.66
CA ARG A 191 -16.23 -14.22 -5.75
C ARG A 191 -16.80 -12.81 -5.82
N GLY A 192 -16.35 -11.99 -6.76
CA GLY A 192 -16.83 -10.63 -6.95
C GLY A 192 -15.97 -9.55 -6.29
N CYS A 193 -16.42 -8.31 -6.46
CA CYS A 193 -15.91 -7.15 -5.74
C CYS A 193 -16.33 -7.17 -4.27
N VAL A 194 -15.54 -6.52 -3.42
CA VAL A 194 -15.84 -6.36 -1.98
C VAL A 194 -15.89 -4.89 -1.63
N GLU A 195 -16.91 -4.48 -0.89
CA GLU A 195 -17.04 -3.09 -0.41
C GLU A 195 -15.99 -2.77 0.64
N LYS A 196 -15.81 -3.67 1.61
CA LYS A 196 -14.83 -3.55 2.69
C LYS A 196 -13.96 -4.81 2.74
N LYS A 197 -12.66 -4.64 2.51
CA LYS A 197 -11.68 -5.72 2.40
C LYS A 197 -11.53 -6.50 3.72
N ASP A 198 -11.54 -5.81 4.85
CA ASP A 198 -11.43 -6.39 6.20
C ASP A 198 -12.51 -7.44 6.48
N LYS A 199 -13.76 -7.22 6.04
CA LYS A 199 -14.88 -8.16 6.23
C LYS A 199 -14.61 -9.54 5.62
N VAL A 200 -13.98 -9.59 4.45
CA VAL A 200 -13.66 -10.86 3.79
C VAL A 200 -12.34 -11.45 4.28
N VAL A 201 -11.31 -10.62 4.48
CA VAL A 201 -9.99 -11.09 4.92
C VAL A 201 -10.07 -11.69 6.32
N ARG A 202 -10.87 -11.11 7.23
CA ARG A 202 -11.03 -11.61 8.61
C ARG A 202 -11.55 -13.04 8.68
N LYS A 203 -12.38 -13.46 7.72
CA LYS A 203 -12.94 -14.82 7.64
C LYS A 203 -11.93 -15.88 7.19
N HIS A 204 -10.76 -15.47 6.69
CA HIS A 204 -9.72 -16.37 6.23
C HIS A 204 -8.57 -16.46 7.25
N LYS A 205 -7.92 -17.63 7.35
CA LYS A 205 -6.67 -17.78 8.13
C LYS A 205 -5.53 -17.01 7.45
N PHE A 206 -5.40 -17.15 6.13
CA PHE A 206 -4.29 -16.60 5.36
C PHE A 206 -4.74 -15.70 4.21
N SER A 207 -3.87 -14.80 3.80
CA SER A 207 -4.08 -13.98 2.60
C SER A 207 -2.81 -13.84 1.78
N ILE A 208 -2.93 -13.92 0.46
CA ILE A 208 -1.84 -13.58 -0.47
C ILE A 208 -1.65 -12.06 -0.44
N ALA A 209 -0.59 -11.60 0.21
CA ALA A 209 -0.24 -10.20 0.41
C ALA A 209 0.96 -9.79 -0.46
N TYR A 210 0.89 -10.10 -1.76
CA TYR A 210 1.98 -9.76 -2.68
C TYR A 210 1.94 -8.29 -3.06
N GLU A 211 3.08 -7.63 -3.05
CA GLU A 211 3.21 -6.26 -3.53
C GLU A 211 2.98 -6.16 -5.03
N ASN A 212 2.93 -4.93 -5.56
CA ASN A 212 2.92 -4.75 -7.02
C ASN A 212 4.32 -4.95 -7.64
N TRP A 213 5.36 -4.87 -6.81
CA TRP A 213 6.75 -4.84 -7.24
C TRP A 213 7.65 -5.61 -6.27
N TYR A 214 8.41 -6.57 -6.79
CA TYR A 214 9.50 -7.22 -6.08
C TYR A 214 10.73 -6.32 -6.12
N ASN A 215 11.28 -5.97 -4.96
CA ASN A 215 12.31 -4.92 -4.86
C ASN A 215 13.14 -5.06 -3.59
N ASP A 216 14.15 -4.21 -3.45
CA ASP A 216 14.99 -4.09 -2.26
C ASP A 216 15.13 -2.62 -1.79
N ARG A 217 14.14 -1.78 -2.12
CA ARG A 217 14.20 -0.31 -1.99
C ARG A 217 13.27 0.25 -0.91
N GLY A 218 12.52 -0.60 -0.21
CA GLY A 218 11.65 -0.23 0.90
C GLY A 218 10.16 -0.13 0.54
N TYR A 219 9.72 -0.69 -0.60
CA TYR A 219 8.30 -0.64 -0.98
C TYR A 219 7.49 -1.69 -0.20
N ILE A 220 6.90 -1.25 0.91
CA ILE A 220 5.96 -1.98 1.74
C ILE A 220 4.71 -1.12 1.85
N THR A 221 3.54 -1.67 1.48
CA THR A 221 2.29 -0.91 1.45
C THR A 221 1.22 -1.51 2.37
N GLU A 222 -0.02 -1.05 2.24
CA GLU A 222 -1.19 -1.53 2.96
C GLU A 222 -1.40 -3.05 2.89
N LYS A 223 -0.85 -3.77 1.90
CA LYS A 223 -1.24 -5.17 1.65
C LYS A 223 -0.93 -6.10 2.82
N ILE A 224 0.25 -5.98 3.43
CA ILE A 224 0.60 -6.80 4.60
C ILE A 224 -0.17 -6.34 5.84
N PHE A 225 -0.34 -5.02 6.00
CA PHE A 225 -1.00 -4.42 7.16
C PHE A 225 -2.52 -4.61 7.16
N ASP A 226 -3.16 -4.70 5.99
CA ASP A 226 -4.57 -5.09 5.83
C ASP A 226 -4.81 -6.49 6.40
N CYS A 227 -3.83 -7.39 6.28
CA CYS A 227 -3.91 -8.72 6.88
C CYS A 227 -3.83 -8.63 8.41
N PHE A 228 -2.89 -7.83 8.93
CA PHE A 228 -2.75 -7.60 10.37
C PHE A 228 -4.04 -7.02 10.97
N ASN A 229 -4.59 -5.97 10.36
CA ASN A 229 -5.83 -5.30 10.80
C ASN A 229 -7.06 -6.23 10.76
N ALA A 230 -7.01 -7.27 9.94
CA ALA A 230 -8.05 -8.29 9.83
C ALA A 230 -7.75 -9.56 10.67
N SER A 231 -6.71 -9.53 11.52
CA SER A 231 -6.27 -10.67 12.34
C SER A 231 -6.02 -11.92 11.49
N ASN A 232 -5.37 -11.72 10.35
CA ASN A 232 -5.06 -12.70 9.31
C ASN A 232 -3.55 -12.77 9.10
N VAL A 233 -3.01 -13.96 8.85
CA VAL A 233 -1.57 -14.16 8.65
C VAL A 233 -1.22 -13.99 7.16
N PRO A 234 -0.40 -12.99 6.79
CA PRO A 234 -0.09 -12.73 5.38
C PRO A 234 0.92 -13.73 4.84
N ILE A 235 0.68 -14.17 3.59
CA ILE A 235 1.68 -14.80 2.72
C ILE A 235 2.28 -13.69 1.85
N TYR A 236 3.49 -13.25 2.20
CA TYR A 236 4.10 -12.05 1.65
C TYR A 236 5.08 -12.35 0.51
N LEU A 237 5.12 -11.45 -0.48
CA LEU A 237 6.16 -11.35 -1.51
C LEU A 237 6.27 -9.88 -1.97
N GLY A 238 7.45 -9.26 -1.87
CA GLY A 238 7.60 -7.83 -2.16
C GLY A 238 9.01 -7.32 -1.86
N GLU A 239 9.16 -6.53 -0.79
CA GLU A 239 10.47 -6.06 -0.31
C GLU A 239 11.35 -7.25 0.13
N LYS A 240 12.56 -7.32 -0.45
CA LYS A 240 13.51 -8.42 -0.26
C LYS A 240 14.04 -8.51 1.17
N ASN A 241 14.15 -7.40 1.88
CA ASN A 241 14.66 -7.37 3.24
C ASN A 241 13.57 -6.95 4.23
N ILE A 242 12.32 -7.38 4.00
CA ILE A 242 11.18 -7.00 4.83
C ILE A 242 11.38 -7.38 6.30
N GLU A 243 12.15 -8.42 6.59
CA GLU A 243 12.50 -8.87 7.95
C GLU A 243 13.25 -7.82 8.77
N LYS A 244 13.87 -6.82 8.11
CA LYS A 244 14.50 -5.67 8.79
C LYS A 244 13.50 -4.66 9.32
N VAL A 245 12.26 -4.74 8.87
CA VAL A 245 11.17 -3.80 9.18
C VAL A 245 10.06 -4.50 9.96
N ILE A 246 9.63 -5.67 9.46
CA ILE A 246 8.57 -6.49 10.05
C ILE A 246 9.18 -7.84 10.42
N PRO A 247 9.13 -8.28 11.69
CA PRO A 247 9.70 -9.56 12.11
C PRO A 247 9.21 -10.76 11.26
N LYS A 248 10.12 -11.70 10.98
CA LYS A 248 9.85 -12.87 10.11
C LYS A 248 8.74 -13.78 10.65
N ASP A 249 8.52 -13.78 11.95
CA ASP A 249 7.47 -14.51 12.66
C ASP A 249 6.08 -13.83 12.61
N CYS A 250 5.95 -12.70 11.91
CA CYS A 250 4.68 -12.02 11.66
C CYS A 250 4.04 -12.40 10.31
N PHE A 251 4.75 -13.11 9.43
CA PHE A 251 4.28 -13.43 8.09
C PHE A 251 4.88 -14.73 7.55
N ILE A 252 4.22 -15.32 6.57
CA ILE A 252 4.74 -16.44 5.80
C ILE A 252 5.43 -15.87 4.57
N ASP A 253 6.72 -16.10 4.42
CA ASP A 253 7.47 -15.60 3.27
C ASP A 253 7.33 -16.55 2.09
N LYS A 254 6.74 -16.09 0.99
CA LYS A 254 6.57 -16.91 -0.22
C LYS A 254 7.90 -17.44 -0.77
N ARG A 255 9.03 -16.76 -0.50
CA ARG A 255 10.36 -17.15 -0.99
C ARG A 255 10.90 -18.41 -0.34
N ASP A 256 10.39 -18.76 0.84
CA ASP A 256 10.80 -19.98 1.56
C ASP A 256 10.20 -21.24 0.90
N PHE A 257 9.33 -21.08 -0.11
CA PHE A 257 8.64 -22.18 -0.79
C PHE A 257 9.01 -22.26 -2.28
N LYS A 258 9.57 -23.42 -2.66
CA LYS A 258 9.93 -23.74 -4.06
C LYS A 258 8.76 -23.65 -5.04
N ASN A 259 7.54 -23.94 -4.59
CA ASN A 259 6.33 -23.90 -5.40
C ASN A 259 5.06 -23.75 -4.54
N TYR A 260 3.92 -23.51 -5.20
CA TYR A 260 2.64 -23.37 -4.53
C TYR A 260 2.16 -24.66 -3.84
N LYS A 261 2.60 -25.84 -4.31
CA LYS A 261 2.31 -27.12 -3.62
C LYS A 261 2.89 -27.14 -2.22
N SER A 262 4.19 -26.86 -2.08
CA SER A 262 4.85 -26.80 -0.77
C SER A 262 4.29 -25.69 0.13
N LEU A 263 3.88 -24.55 -0.46
CA LEU A 263 3.22 -23.48 0.30
C LEU A 263 1.86 -23.94 0.82
N TYR A 264 1.05 -24.55 -0.04
CA TYR A 264 -0.28 -25.03 0.32
C TYR A 264 -0.21 -26.13 1.39
N GLU A 265 0.69 -27.11 1.23
CA GLU A 265 0.92 -28.17 2.21
C GLU A 265 1.31 -27.59 3.58
N TYR A 266 2.14 -26.54 3.60
CA TYR A 266 2.52 -25.86 4.84
C TYR A 266 1.32 -25.19 5.52
N ILE A 267 0.56 -24.34 4.81
CA ILE A 267 -0.56 -23.61 5.43
C ILE A 267 -1.74 -24.52 5.76
N LYS A 268 -1.96 -25.60 4.99
CA LYS A 268 -3.06 -26.53 5.20
C LYS A 268 -2.85 -27.39 6.44
N ASN A 269 -1.60 -27.75 6.74
CA ASN A 269 -1.24 -28.59 7.87
C ASN A 269 -0.79 -27.77 9.11
N MET A 270 -0.89 -26.44 9.06
CA MET A 270 -0.55 -25.58 10.20
C MET A 270 -1.59 -25.73 11.31
N ASP A 271 -1.13 -26.17 12.49
CA ASP A 271 -1.98 -26.25 13.67
C ASP A 271 -2.36 -24.86 14.22
N ASP A 272 -3.39 -24.84 15.05
CA ASP A 272 -3.91 -23.59 15.61
C ASP A 272 -2.94 -22.92 16.59
N SER A 273 -2.07 -23.68 17.27
CA SER A 273 -1.08 -23.12 18.19
C SER A 273 -0.03 -22.29 17.44
N THR A 274 0.46 -22.79 16.32
CA THR A 274 1.40 -22.14 15.42
C THR A 274 0.75 -20.91 14.78
N TYR A 275 -0.50 -21.05 14.33
CA TYR A 275 -1.25 -19.94 13.77
C TYR A 275 -1.48 -18.81 14.80
N ILE A 276 -1.84 -19.14 16.04
CA ILE A 276 -1.98 -18.17 17.13
C ILE A 276 -0.66 -17.49 17.44
N GLU A 277 0.47 -18.20 17.34
CA GLU A 277 1.78 -17.61 17.56
C GLU A 277 2.10 -16.52 16.53
N TYR A 278 1.78 -16.74 15.24
CA TYR A 278 1.84 -15.67 14.24
C TYR A 278 0.98 -14.46 14.64
N LEU A 279 -0.26 -14.68 15.09
CA LEU A 279 -1.13 -13.58 15.53
C LEU A 279 -0.57 -12.82 16.74
N LYS A 280 0.06 -13.50 17.69
CA LYS A 280 0.71 -12.86 18.85
C LYS A 280 1.91 -12.02 18.43
N ASN A 281 2.71 -12.52 17.50
CA ASN A 281 3.86 -11.76 16.97
C ASN A 281 3.40 -10.54 16.18
N ILE A 282 2.33 -10.67 15.39
CA ILE A 282 1.69 -9.52 14.74
C ILE A 282 1.23 -8.50 15.78
N ASP A 283 0.51 -8.92 16.82
CA ASP A 283 0.02 -8.04 17.89
C ASP A 283 1.17 -7.31 18.62
N LYS A 284 2.27 -8.03 18.89
CA LYS A 284 3.49 -7.46 19.46
C LYS A 284 4.13 -6.43 18.52
N TYR A 285 4.22 -6.73 17.22
CA TYR A 285 4.81 -5.83 16.24
C TYR A 285 4.01 -4.53 16.11
N ILE A 286 2.69 -4.60 15.92
CA ILE A 286 1.86 -3.40 15.72
C ILE A 286 1.85 -2.45 16.93
N LYS A 287 2.16 -2.95 18.13
CA LYS A 287 2.30 -2.18 19.37
C LYS A 287 3.73 -1.69 19.63
N SER A 288 4.70 -2.09 18.81
CA SER A 288 6.11 -1.74 18.98
C SER A 288 6.45 -0.35 18.43
N ASP A 289 7.59 0.20 18.85
CA ASP A 289 8.12 1.44 18.30
C ASP A 289 8.43 1.35 16.81
N ASN A 290 8.83 0.16 16.32
CA ASN A 290 9.13 -0.06 14.91
C ASN A 290 7.89 0.13 14.03
N ALA A 291 6.69 -0.22 14.51
CA ALA A 291 5.46 -0.02 13.74
C ALA A 291 5.05 1.46 13.64
N LYS A 292 5.56 2.35 14.51
CA LYS A 292 5.17 3.77 14.54
C LYS A 292 5.43 4.47 13.21
N GLU A 293 6.49 4.11 12.49
CA GLU A 293 6.83 4.70 11.19
C GLU A 293 5.78 4.46 10.09
N PHE A 294 4.86 3.51 10.31
CA PHE A 294 3.74 3.23 9.42
C PHE A 294 2.44 3.86 9.89
N THR A 295 2.39 4.50 11.06
CA THR A 295 1.12 5.06 11.56
C THR A 295 0.69 6.28 10.76
N THR A 296 -0.63 6.44 10.59
CA THR A 296 -1.21 7.66 9.98
C THR A 296 -0.78 8.93 10.70
N GLU A 297 -0.56 8.86 12.03
CA GLU A 297 -0.07 9.98 12.83
C GLU A 297 1.34 10.43 12.40
N VAL A 298 2.31 9.51 12.35
CA VAL A 298 3.68 9.84 11.91
C VAL A 298 3.70 10.30 10.46
N TRP A 299 2.92 9.64 9.60
CA TRP A 299 2.80 10.01 8.19
C TRP A 299 2.29 11.44 8.01
N ALA A 300 1.18 11.80 8.66
CA ALA A 300 0.57 13.11 8.53
C ALA A 300 1.45 14.22 9.15
N ASN A 301 2.02 13.99 10.32
CA ASN A 301 2.93 14.95 10.96
C ASN A 301 4.18 15.19 10.11
N THR A 302 4.74 14.15 9.48
CA THR A 302 5.91 14.31 8.58
C THR A 302 5.57 15.24 7.42
N ILE A 303 4.42 15.05 6.75
CA ILE A 303 4.00 15.92 5.66
C ILE A 303 3.86 17.38 6.13
N VAL A 304 3.11 17.60 7.21
CA VAL A 304 2.79 18.95 7.70
C VAL A 304 4.05 19.68 8.16
N ASN A 305 4.90 19.03 8.97
CA ASN A 305 6.12 19.64 9.48
C ASN A 305 7.07 20.01 8.34
N GLU A 306 7.25 19.13 7.36
CA GLU A 306 8.19 19.35 6.26
C GLU A 306 7.70 20.44 5.29
N ILE A 307 6.40 20.55 5.04
CA ILE A 307 5.81 21.60 4.19
C ILE A 307 5.85 22.98 4.89
N LEU A 308 5.67 23.01 6.21
CA LEU A 308 5.64 24.26 7.00
C LEU A 308 7.01 24.72 7.51
N SER A 309 8.02 23.85 7.55
CA SER A 309 9.40 24.18 7.99
C SER A 309 10.14 25.22 7.13
N GLU A 310 9.52 25.69 6.05
CA GLU A 310 10.07 26.68 5.12
C GLU A 310 9.27 27.98 5.08
#